data_AF-A0A817MSB8-F1
#
_entry.id   AF-A0A817MSB8-F1
#
_cell.length_a   1.000
_cell.length_b   1.000
_cell.length_c   1.000
_cell.angle_alpha   90.00
_cell.angle_beta   90.00
_cell.angle_gamma   90.00
#
_symmetry.space_group_name_H-M   'P 1'
#
loop_
_entity.id
_entity.type
_entity.pdbx_description
1 polymer ?
#
loop_
_entity_poly.entity_id
_entity_poly.type
_entity_poly.pdbx_seq_one_letter_code
_entity_poly.pdbx_strand_id
1 'polypeptide(L)'
;RDRFKLHGIRIGQKGFKFDADNMYAPHNYIPRLVAYTSSHDNPTVIQWWTKEASSQEKRHFIDYIRRPIEGQNETIDGLTLEKHVDKYICWYLIQLIMQSASNVAIIQIQDILNVETRMNVPGS
;
A
#
# COMPACT_ATOMS: atom_id res chain seq x y z
N ARG A 1 11.93 -20.79 4.64
CA ARG A 1 12.25 -19.55 3.90
C ARG A 1 13.56 -18.93 4.40
N ASP A 2 13.72 -18.76 5.72
CA ASP A 2 14.93 -18.17 6.33
C ASP A 2 16.20 -19.00 6.14
N ARG A 3 16.09 -20.34 6.18
CA ARG A 3 17.22 -21.26 5.93
C ARG A 3 17.87 -21.08 4.55
N PHE A 4 17.11 -20.66 3.55
CA PHE A 4 17.58 -20.47 2.16
C PHE A 4 17.75 -19.00 1.77
N LYS A 5 17.64 -18.07 2.73
CA LYS A 5 17.69 -16.62 2.50
C LYS A 5 16.77 -16.12 1.37
N LEU A 6 15.66 -16.82 1.14
CA LEU A 6 14.71 -16.43 0.11
C LEU A 6 13.98 -15.17 0.60
N HIS A 7 14.05 -14.12 -0.21
CA HIS A 7 13.11 -13.01 -0.09
C HIS A 7 11.71 -13.59 -0.16
N GLY A 8 10.77 -12.93 0.47
CA GLY A 8 9.43 -13.17 0.02
C GLY A 8 8.59 -11.96 0.15
N ILE A 9 7.30 -12.19 0.03
CA ILE A 9 6.45 -11.21 -0.61
C ILE A 9 5.50 -10.64 0.41
N ARG A 10 5.29 -9.32 0.34
CA ARG A 10 4.14 -8.64 0.94
C ARG A 10 3.44 -7.84 -0.14
N ILE A 11 2.12 -7.75 0.02
CA ILE A 11 1.26 -6.95 -0.83
C ILE A 11 0.72 -5.83 0.07
N GLY A 12 1.13 -4.60 -0.21
CA GLY A 12 0.87 -3.43 0.63
C GLY A 12 -0.61 -3.15 0.81
N GLN A 13 -1.44 -3.42 -0.21
CA GLN A 13 -2.90 -3.36 -0.12
C GLN A 13 -3.47 -4.14 1.09
N LYS A 14 -2.82 -5.22 1.52
CA LYS A 14 -3.27 -6.05 2.65
C LYS A 14 -2.84 -5.51 4.03
N GLY A 15 -2.03 -4.45 4.07
CA GLY A 15 -1.42 -3.92 5.28
C GLY A 15 -2.35 -3.17 6.23
N PHE A 16 -3.59 -2.90 5.81
CA PHE A 16 -4.52 -2.03 6.55
C PHE A 16 -5.68 -2.78 7.22
N LYS A 17 -5.67 -4.12 7.14
CA LYS A 17 -6.56 -4.97 7.93
C LYS A 17 -6.27 -4.78 9.42
N PHE A 18 -7.33 -4.78 10.24
CA PHE A 18 -7.20 -4.62 11.69
C PHE A 18 -6.57 -5.86 12.32
N ASP A 19 -5.26 -5.83 12.46
CA ASP A 19 -4.48 -6.81 13.19
C ASP A 19 -3.16 -6.13 13.60
N ALA A 20 -2.88 -6.10 14.90
CA ALA A 20 -1.66 -5.47 15.43
C ALA A 20 -0.40 -6.22 14.97
N ASP A 21 -0.52 -7.53 14.74
CA ASP A 21 0.56 -8.39 14.24
C ASP A 21 0.50 -8.57 12.72
N ASN A 22 -0.16 -7.63 12.01
CA ASN A 22 -0.27 -7.67 10.57
C ASN A 22 1.12 -7.56 9.92
N MET A 23 1.69 -8.69 9.50
CA MET A 23 2.98 -8.71 8.81
C MET A 23 2.95 -8.01 7.43
N TYR A 24 1.77 -7.62 6.94
CA TYR A 24 1.58 -6.84 5.71
C TYR A 24 1.57 -5.33 5.95
N ALA A 25 1.52 -4.87 7.20
CA ALA A 25 1.65 -3.46 7.54
C ALA A 25 3.07 -2.96 7.21
N PRO A 26 3.25 -1.82 6.52
CA PRO A 26 4.57 -1.34 6.08
C PRO A 26 5.62 -1.18 7.20
N HIS A 27 5.22 -0.81 8.43
CA HIS A 27 6.16 -0.69 9.55
C HIS A 27 6.68 -2.04 10.06
N ASN A 28 6.03 -3.15 9.70
CA ASN A 28 6.45 -4.51 10.03
C ASN A 28 7.31 -5.16 8.93
N TYR A 29 7.66 -4.41 7.87
CA TYR A 29 8.51 -4.94 6.80
C TYR A 29 9.94 -5.11 7.30
N ILE A 30 10.65 -6.06 6.68
CA ILE A 30 12.05 -6.37 6.98
C ILE A 30 12.87 -6.25 5.68
N PRO A 31 14.20 -6.05 5.75
CA PRO A 31 15.06 -5.92 4.58
C PRO A 31 14.83 -7.01 3.52
N ARG A 32 14.85 -8.29 3.91
CA ARG A 32 14.75 -9.43 2.99
C ARG A 32 13.32 -9.69 2.47
N LEU A 33 12.74 -8.67 1.87
CA LEU A 33 11.36 -8.63 1.40
C LEU A 33 11.27 -7.95 0.04
N VAL A 34 10.41 -8.49 -0.81
CA VAL A 34 9.90 -7.81 -2.00
C VAL A 34 8.49 -7.33 -1.68
N ALA A 35 8.31 -6.03 -1.60
CA ALA A 35 7.02 -5.40 -1.36
C ALA A 35 6.35 -5.03 -2.69
N TYR A 36 5.09 -5.40 -2.85
CA TYR A 36 4.26 -5.06 -4.00
C TYR A 36 3.18 -4.07 -3.58
N THR A 37 2.79 -3.12 -4.42
CA THR A 37 1.53 -2.38 -4.20
C THR A 37 0.33 -3.34 -4.21
N SER A 38 0.18 -4.01 -5.35
CA SER A 38 -0.79 -5.04 -5.69
C SER A 38 -0.10 -6.09 -6.58
N SER A 39 -0.68 -7.28 -6.73
CA SER A 39 -0.25 -8.27 -7.73
C SER A 39 -1.25 -8.34 -8.89
N HIS A 40 -0.92 -9.06 -9.97
CA HIS A 40 -1.83 -9.26 -11.10
C HIS A 40 -3.16 -9.94 -10.71
N ASP A 41 -3.16 -10.73 -9.64
CA ASP A 41 -4.34 -11.40 -9.11
C ASP A 41 -5.17 -10.53 -8.16
N ASN A 42 -4.67 -9.36 -7.78
CA ASN A 42 -5.34 -8.43 -6.88
C ASN A 42 -5.99 -7.29 -7.67
N PRO A 43 -7.05 -6.66 -7.13
CA PRO A 43 -7.50 -5.38 -7.66
C PRO A 43 -6.36 -4.35 -7.60
N THR A 44 -6.42 -3.37 -8.49
CA THR A 44 -5.55 -2.20 -8.40
C THR A 44 -5.84 -1.45 -7.10
N VAL A 45 -4.91 -0.63 -6.63
CA VAL A 45 -5.04 0.06 -5.34
C VAL A 45 -6.26 0.98 -5.32
N ILE A 46 -6.52 1.69 -6.43
CA ILE A 46 -7.73 2.51 -6.57
C ILE A 46 -9.00 1.66 -6.58
N GLN A 47 -9.02 0.54 -7.31
CA GLN A 47 -10.18 -0.35 -7.34
C GLN A 47 -10.46 -0.97 -5.96
N TRP A 48 -9.42 -1.37 -5.23
CA TRP A 48 -9.55 -1.79 -3.85
C TRP A 48 -10.17 -0.69 -3.00
N TRP A 49 -9.61 0.51 -3.06
CA TRP A 49 -10.07 1.63 -2.27
C TRP A 49 -11.54 1.99 -2.54
N THR A 50 -11.95 2.04 -3.80
CA THR A 50 -13.30 2.47 -4.17
C THR A 50 -14.35 1.37 -3.99
N LYS A 51 -13.99 0.09 -4.19
CA LYS A 51 -14.98 -1.00 -4.30
C LYS A 51 -14.85 -2.12 -3.27
N GLU A 52 -13.66 -2.39 -2.74
CA GLU A 52 -13.41 -3.60 -1.93
C GLU A 52 -12.99 -3.31 -0.48
N ALA A 53 -12.38 -2.16 -0.21
CA ALA A 53 -11.88 -1.78 1.11
C ALA A 53 -13.03 -1.48 2.07
N SER A 54 -13.01 -2.13 3.24
CA SER A 54 -13.93 -1.83 4.33
C SER A 54 -13.67 -0.44 4.93
N SER A 55 -14.69 0.14 5.57
CA SER A 55 -14.54 1.44 6.26
C SER A 55 -13.45 1.40 7.35
N GLN A 56 -13.19 0.24 7.95
CA GLN A 56 -12.12 0.07 8.92
C GLN A 56 -10.73 0.09 8.27
N GLU A 57 -10.54 -0.63 7.16
CA GLU A 57 -9.29 -0.59 6.40
C GLU A 57 -8.98 0.84 5.89
N LYS A 58 -10.00 1.56 5.40
CA LYS A 58 -9.85 2.96 4.97
C LYS A 58 -9.39 3.87 6.11
N ARG A 59 -9.99 3.75 7.30
CA ARG A 59 -9.57 4.51 8.49
C ARG A 59 -8.12 4.22 8.87
N HIS A 60 -7.71 2.96 8.90
CA HIS A 60 -6.32 2.62 9.24
C HIS A 60 -5.33 3.13 8.20
N PHE A 61 -5.68 3.09 6.91
CA PHE A 61 -4.85 3.69 5.87
C PHE A 61 -4.66 5.20 6.13
N ILE A 62 -5.76 5.91 6.41
CA ILE A 62 -5.74 7.35 6.69
C ILE A 62 -4.89 7.63 7.94
N ASP A 63 -5.03 6.84 9.00
CA ASP A 63 -4.23 7.01 10.21
C ASP A 63 -2.74 6.72 9.99
N TYR A 64 -2.40 5.85 9.02
CA TYR A 64 -1.03 5.60 8.60
C TYR A 64 -0.39 6.80 7.91
N ILE A 65 -1.10 7.42 6.96
CA ILE A 65 -0.59 8.56 6.20
C ILE A 65 -0.64 9.87 6.99
N ARG A 66 -1.46 9.94 8.06
CA ARG A 66 -1.53 11.08 8.98
C ARG A 66 -0.32 11.20 9.88
N ARG A 67 0.47 10.14 10.06
CA ARG A 67 1.67 10.22 10.89
C ARG A 67 2.65 11.17 10.20
N PRO A 68 3.02 12.30 10.82
CA PRO A 68 3.93 13.24 10.20
C PRO A 68 5.25 12.51 9.93
N ILE A 69 5.69 12.52 8.68
CA ILE A 69 7.09 12.25 8.37
C ILE A 69 7.83 13.46 8.95
N GLU A 70 8.68 13.22 9.97
CA GLU A 70 9.51 14.27 10.56
C GLU A 70 10.21 15.08 9.43
N GLY A 71 9.91 16.38 9.36
CA GLY A 71 10.51 17.27 8.35
C GLY A 71 9.69 17.54 7.08
N GLN A 72 8.49 16.98 6.92
CA GLN A 72 7.57 17.39 5.84
C GLN A 72 6.37 18.12 6.42
N ASN A 73 6.21 19.40 6.05
CA ASN A 73 5.01 20.17 6.33
C ASN A 73 3.78 19.38 5.86
N GLU A 74 2.68 19.50 6.60
CA GLU A 74 1.38 18.82 6.44
C GLU A 74 0.69 19.01 5.06
N THR A 75 1.40 19.63 4.12
CA THR A 75 0.96 20.06 2.81
C THR A 75 2.07 19.78 1.80
N ILE A 76 1.94 18.66 1.08
CA ILE A 76 2.45 18.63 -0.29
C ILE A 76 1.40 19.43 -1.09
N ASP A 77 1.75 20.64 -1.53
CA ASP A 77 0.92 21.55 -2.36
C ASP A 77 -0.43 22.03 -1.77
N GLY A 78 -0.50 22.33 -0.46
CA GLY A 78 -1.66 23.02 0.13
C GLY A 78 -2.95 22.19 0.22
N LEU A 79 -2.91 20.91 -0.14
CA LEU A 79 -4.03 19.98 -0.06
C LEU A 79 -3.98 19.28 1.29
N THR A 80 -5.03 19.42 2.11
CA THR A 80 -5.18 18.58 3.32
C THR A 80 -5.20 17.13 2.85
N LEU A 81 -4.19 16.35 3.26
CA LEU A 81 -3.97 14.93 2.89
C LEU A 81 -5.27 14.12 2.84
N GLU A 82 -6.16 14.34 3.81
CA GLU A 82 -7.45 13.64 3.94
C GLU A 82 -8.46 13.96 2.83
N LYS A 83 -8.55 15.22 2.37
CA LYS A 83 -9.57 15.63 1.39
C LYS A 83 -9.32 15.08 -0.02
N HIS A 84 -8.13 14.57 -0.27
CA HIS A 84 -7.71 14.10 -1.59
C HIS A 84 -7.18 12.66 -1.59
N VAL A 85 -7.36 11.91 -0.50
CA VAL A 85 -6.96 10.49 -0.43
C VAL A 85 -7.50 9.71 -1.62
N ASP A 86 -8.78 9.88 -1.95
CA ASP A 86 -9.41 9.17 -3.07
C ASP A 86 -8.68 9.40 -4.41
N LYS A 87 -8.13 10.60 -4.63
CA LYS A 87 -7.43 10.96 -5.87
C LYS A 87 -5.99 10.44 -5.91
N TYR A 88 -5.34 10.33 -4.76
CA TYR A 88 -3.90 10.04 -4.66
C TYR A 88 -3.58 8.74 -3.91
N ILE A 89 -4.58 7.89 -3.66
CA ILE A 89 -4.45 6.66 -2.86
C ILE A 89 -3.30 5.77 -3.34
N CYS A 90 -3.16 5.59 -4.65
CA CYS A 90 -2.09 4.80 -5.25
C CYS A 90 -0.71 5.38 -4.89
N TRP A 91 -0.54 6.70 -5.00
CA TRP A 91 0.72 7.37 -4.69
C TRP A 91 1.05 7.33 -3.20
N TYR A 92 0.06 7.46 -2.32
CA TYR A 92 0.28 7.28 -0.89
C TYR A 92 0.76 5.87 -0.56
N LEU A 93 0.16 4.83 -1.14
CA LEU A 93 0.62 3.47 -0.90
C LEU A 93 2.01 3.21 -1.49
N ILE A 94 2.30 3.74 -2.68
CA ILE A 94 3.64 3.68 -3.28
C ILE A 94 4.67 4.29 -2.34
N GLN A 95 4.40 5.49 -1.80
CA GLN A 95 5.29 6.16 -0.85
C GLN A 95 5.52 5.31 0.41
N LEU A 96 4.45 4.78 1.02
CA LEU A 96 4.56 3.92 2.20
C LEU A 96 5.42 2.68 1.96
N ILE A 97 5.28 2.04 0.79
CA ILE A 97 6.09 0.88 0.43
C ILE A 97 7.55 1.28 0.17
N MET A 98 7.78 2.37 -0.56
CA MET A 98 9.14 2.87 -0.85
C MET A 98 9.88 3.33 0.41
N GLN A 99 9.17 3.81 1.44
CA GLN A 99 9.74 4.20 2.73
C GLN A 99 9.88 3.02 3.72
N SER A 100 9.31 1.86 3.39
CA SER A 100 9.40 0.68 4.25
C SER A 100 10.82 0.12 4.29
N ALA A 101 11.09 -0.77 5.25
CA ALA A 101 12.39 -1.43 5.36
C ALA A 101 12.64 -2.50 4.26
N SER A 102 11.75 -2.70 3.29
CA SER A 102 11.94 -3.71 2.23
C SER A 102 13.09 -3.37 1.28
N ASN A 103 13.83 -4.37 0.80
CA ASN A 103 14.93 -4.15 -0.16
C ASN A 103 14.45 -3.91 -1.60
N VAL A 104 13.26 -4.38 -1.95
CA VAL A 104 12.72 -4.24 -3.31
C VAL A 104 11.25 -3.83 -3.23
N ALA A 105 10.89 -2.77 -3.95
CA ALA A 105 9.51 -2.37 -4.17
C ALA A 105 9.14 -2.63 -5.64
N ILE A 106 8.03 -3.32 -5.87
CA ILE A 106 7.45 -3.55 -7.20
C ILE A 106 6.09 -2.88 -7.25
N ILE A 107 5.93 -1.99 -8.22
CA ILE A 107 4.71 -1.21 -8.39
C ILE A 107 4.01 -1.70 -9.64
N GLN A 108 2.74 -2.08 -9.53
CA GLN A 108 1.94 -2.44 -10.70
C GLN A 108 1.74 -1.20 -11.58
N ILE A 109 1.87 -1.33 -12.91
CA ILE A 109 1.77 -0.17 -13.81
C ILE A 109 0.40 0.52 -13.71
N GLN A 110 -0.66 -0.25 -13.45
CA GLN A 110 -2.00 0.28 -13.19
C GLN A 110 -2.06 1.21 -11.98
N ASP A 111 -1.29 0.93 -10.93
CA ASP A 111 -1.22 1.76 -9.73
C ASP A 111 -0.46 3.07 -10.02
N ILE A 112 0.58 3.03 -10.86
CA ILE A 112 1.28 4.25 -11.33
C ILE A 112 0.31 5.14 -12.13
N LEU A 113 -0.48 4.53 -13.02
CA LEU A 113 -1.44 5.23 -13.88
C LEU A 113 -2.75 5.59 -13.17
N ASN A 114 -2.95 5.10 -11.94
CA ASN A 114 -4.17 5.27 -11.16
C ASN A 114 -5.46 4.84 -11.89
N VAL A 115 -5.46 3.63 -12.46
CA VAL A 115 -6.58 3.09 -13.25
C VAL A 115 -7.23 1.87 -12.59
N GLU A 116 -8.55 1.73 -12.73
CA GLU A 116 -9.33 0.59 -12.22
C GLU A 116 -9.36 -0.60 -13.20
N THR A 117 -8.19 -1.13 -13.56
CA THR A 117 -8.04 -2.22 -14.55
C THR A 117 -7.35 -3.45 -13.96
N ARG A 118 -8.07 -4.19 -13.11
CA ARG A 118 -7.60 -5.47 -12.56
C ARG A 118 -7.23 -6.46 -13.68
N MET A 119 -6.03 -7.03 -13.59
CA MET A 119 -5.48 -7.91 -14.63
C MET A 119 -6.13 -9.31 -14.62
N ASN A 120 -6.25 -9.91 -13.43
CA ASN A 120 -6.84 -11.23 -13.27
C ASN A 120 -7.78 -11.29 -12.06
N VAL A 121 -8.86 -12.07 -12.19
CA VAL A 121 -9.75 -12.44 -11.09
C VAL A 121 -9.66 -13.97 -10.95
N PRO A 122 -8.88 -14.48 -9.98
CA PRO A 122 -8.68 -15.91 -9.83
C PRO A 122 -10.00 -16.68 -9.67
N GLY A 123 -10.15 -17.78 -10.42
CA GLY A 123 -11.35 -18.62 -10.39
C GLY A 123 -12.51 -18.15 -11.26
N SER A 124 -12.29 -17.15 -12.12
CA SER A 124 -13.22 -16.74 -13.18
C SER A 124 -13.02 -17.53 -14.47
#